data_AF-A0A4E0QZ68-F1
#
_entry.id   AF-A0A4E0QZ68-F1
#
_cell.length_a   1.000
_cell.length_b   1.000
_cell.length_c   1.000
_cell.angle_alpha   90.00
_cell.angle_beta   90.00
_cell.angle_gamma   90.00
#
_symmetry.space_group_name_H-M   'P 1'
#
loop_
_entity.id
_entity.type
_entity.pdbx_description
1 polymer ?
#
loop_
_entity_poly.entity_id
_entity_poly.type
_entity_poly.pdbx_seq_one_letter_code
_entity_poly.pdbx_strand_id
1 'polypeptide(L)'
;MFSLSVFVINRDSFYGNYLLPKVKQDIEENRRLCVQLFEALIASMFRPEEFVSGVFLPWIQSEMSKTEGVILAHLIRKATLKARFASVALALTMEEEFSIPRSMVIETLLTKRYHMPEAALKRVTQYFLG
;
A
#
# COMPACT_ATOMS: atom_id res chain seq x y z
N MET A 1 6.24 -10.26 17.91
CA MET A 1 7.32 -9.62 17.14
C MET A 1 7.20 -10.10 15.70
N PHE A 2 6.27 -9.53 14.92
CA PHE A 2 6.18 -9.82 13.49
C PHE A 2 7.42 -9.22 12.86
N SER A 3 8.35 -10.05 12.39
CA SER A 3 9.58 -9.58 11.77
C SER A 3 9.23 -8.86 10.45
N LEU A 4 8.95 -7.57 10.54
CA LEU A 4 8.95 -6.61 9.43
C LEU A 4 10.24 -6.74 8.60
N SER A 5 11.32 -7.20 9.23
CA SER A 5 12.63 -7.46 8.66
C SER A 5 12.61 -8.35 7.42
N VAL A 6 11.72 -9.34 7.30
CA VAL A 6 11.72 -10.26 6.14
C VAL A 6 11.19 -9.60 4.86
N PHE A 7 10.26 -8.63 4.97
CA PHE A 7 9.71 -7.93 3.80
C PHE A 7 10.62 -6.79 3.28
N VAL A 8 11.57 -6.33 4.10
CA VAL A 8 12.40 -5.15 3.80
C VAL A 8 13.62 -5.49 2.91
N ILE A 9 13.98 -6.78 2.78
CA ILE A 9 15.31 -7.17 2.26
C ILE A 9 15.38 -7.28 0.72
N ASN A 10 14.27 -7.35 -0.01
CA ASN A 10 14.30 -7.49 -1.49
C ASN A 10 13.66 -6.30 -2.21
N ARG A 11 14.41 -5.18 -2.29
CA ARG A 11 14.07 -4.06 -3.20
C ARG A 11 14.30 -4.40 -4.67
N ASP A 12 15.10 -5.43 -4.97
CA ASP A 12 15.44 -5.88 -6.33
C ASP A 12 14.35 -6.77 -6.95
N SER A 13 13.11 -6.30 -6.96
CA SER A 13 12.02 -6.95 -7.66
C SER A 13 11.65 -6.18 -8.92
N PHE A 14 11.14 -6.88 -9.94
CA PHE A 14 10.57 -6.24 -11.12
C PHE A 14 9.53 -5.16 -10.75
N TYR A 15 8.78 -5.40 -9.67
CA TYR A 15 7.75 -4.47 -9.21
C TYR A 15 8.32 -3.15 -8.69
N GLY A 16 9.39 -3.20 -7.89
CA GLY A 16 10.06 -2.00 -7.38
C GLY A 16 10.88 -1.27 -8.43
N ASN A 17 11.57 -2.02 -9.30
CA ASN A 17 12.50 -1.45 -10.27
C ASN A 17 11.82 -0.95 -11.56
N TYR A 18 10.65 -1.49 -11.91
CA TYR A 18 9.99 -1.16 -13.18
C TYR A 18 8.51 -0.80 -13.03
N LEU A 19 7.70 -1.64 -12.38
CA LEU A 19 6.25 -1.43 -12.35
C LEU A 19 5.88 -0.13 -11.62
N LEU A 20 6.32 0.02 -10.36
CA LEU A 20 5.98 1.19 -9.55
C LEU A 20 6.53 2.50 -10.16
N PRO A 21 7.80 2.58 -10.60
CA PRO A 21 8.30 3.78 -11.29
C PRO A 21 7.46 4.15 -12.50
N LYS A 22 7.06 3.16 -13.32
CA LYS A 22 6.23 3.43 -14.50
C LYS A 22 4.82 3.90 -14.14
N VAL A 23 4.23 3.34 -13.09
CA VAL A 23 2.93 3.77 -12.55
C VAL A 23 3.00 5.21 -12.06
N LYS A 24 4.03 5.56 -11.27
CA LYS A 24 4.20 6.94 -10.76
C LYS A 24 4.39 7.93 -11.91
N GLN A 25 5.23 7.59 -12.89
CA GLN A 25 5.43 8.41 -14.09
C GLN A 25 4.12 8.65 -14.84
N ASP A 26 3.32 7.60 -15.10
CA ASP A 26 2.05 7.73 -15.84
C ASP A 26 1.05 8.63 -15.09
N ILE A 27 0.99 8.53 -13.76
CA ILE A 27 0.13 9.38 -12.92
C ILE A 27 0.61 10.83 -12.96
N GLU A 28 1.92 11.07 -12.90
CA GLU A 28 2.50 12.42 -12.96
C GLU A 28 2.21 13.10 -14.30
N GLU A 29 2.43 12.39 -15.41
CA GLU A 29 2.24 12.90 -16.77
C GLU A 29 0.74 13.12 -17.10
N ASN A 30 -0.11 12.15 -16.75
CA ASN A 30 -1.50 12.12 -17.22
C ASN A 30 -2.53 12.54 -16.14
N ARG A 31 -2.12 12.69 -14.88
CA ARG A 31 -3.00 12.89 -13.71
C ARG A 31 -4.05 11.79 -13.51
N ARG A 32 -3.88 10.67 -14.20
CA ARG A 32 -4.69 9.45 -14.17
C ARG A 32 -3.78 8.27 -14.49
N LEU A 33 -4.15 7.10 -14.02
CA LEU A 33 -3.45 5.87 -14.38
C LEU A 33 -4.16 5.18 -15.54
N CYS A 34 -3.40 4.76 -16.55
CA CYS A 34 -3.96 3.96 -17.64
C CYS A 34 -4.44 2.58 -17.16
N VAL A 35 -5.42 2.03 -17.87
CA VAL A 35 -6.12 0.81 -17.45
C VAL A 35 -5.17 -0.39 -17.37
N GLN A 36 -4.25 -0.51 -18.32
CA GLN A 36 -3.29 -1.61 -18.41
C GLN A 36 -2.31 -1.63 -17.23
N LEU A 37 -1.84 -0.45 -16.79
CA LEU A 37 -0.99 -0.36 -15.60
C LEU A 37 -1.78 -0.66 -14.32
N PHE A 38 -3.05 -0.25 -14.26
CA PHE A 38 -3.90 -0.62 -13.13
C PHE A 38 -4.18 -2.14 -13.07
N GLU A 39 -4.38 -2.78 -14.22
CA GLU A 39 -4.50 -4.24 -14.31
C GLU A 39 -3.19 -4.95 -13.93
N ALA A 40 -2.03 -4.40 -14.31
CA ALA A 40 -0.73 -4.90 -13.88
C ALA A 40 -0.55 -4.79 -12.36
N LEU A 41 -1.04 -3.71 -11.73
CA LEU A 41 -1.08 -3.58 -10.27
C LEU A 41 -1.97 -4.66 -9.64
N ILE A 42 -3.16 -4.91 -10.19
CA ILE A 42 -4.03 -6.01 -9.72
C ILE A 42 -3.29 -7.35 -9.84
N ALA A 43 -2.62 -7.59 -10.96
CA ALA A 43 -1.86 -8.81 -11.19
C ALA A 43 -0.73 -9.00 -10.16
N SER A 44 -0.06 -7.91 -9.76
CA SER A 44 0.99 -7.98 -8.74
C SER A 44 0.46 -8.45 -7.38
N MET A 45 -0.82 -8.21 -7.05
CA MET A 45 -1.41 -8.62 -5.77
C MET A 45 -1.61 -10.14 -5.63
N PHE A 46 -1.54 -10.91 -6.72
CA PHE A 46 -1.48 -12.38 -6.65
C PHE A 46 -0.15 -12.90 -6.07
N ARG A 47 0.88 -12.04 -6.03
CA ARG A 47 2.18 -12.25 -5.39
C ARG A 47 2.33 -11.27 -4.21
N PRO A 48 1.65 -11.54 -3.08
CA PRO A 48 1.46 -10.55 -2.03
C PRO A 48 2.75 -10.13 -1.32
N GLU A 49 3.76 -10.99 -1.27
CA GLU A 49 5.03 -10.68 -0.59
C GLU A 49 5.83 -9.65 -1.40
N GLU A 50 5.89 -9.86 -2.71
CA GLU A 50 6.53 -8.99 -3.69
C GLU A 50 5.72 -7.71 -3.95
N PHE A 51 4.39 -7.78 -3.89
CA PHE A 51 3.55 -6.59 -3.92
C PHE A 51 3.80 -5.71 -2.69
N VAL A 52 3.78 -6.28 -1.48
CA VAL A 52 3.97 -5.50 -0.26
C VAL A 52 5.36 -4.86 -0.23
N SER A 53 6.41 -5.63 -0.55
CA SER A 53 7.80 -5.16 -0.51
C SER A 53 8.19 -4.27 -1.70
N GLY A 54 7.73 -4.59 -2.90
CA GLY A 54 8.15 -3.93 -4.15
C GLY A 54 7.20 -2.83 -4.65
N VAL A 55 5.91 -2.86 -4.28
CA VAL A 55 4.94 -1.85 -4.71
C VAL A 55 4.45 -1.03 -3.51
N PHE A 56 3.81 -1.67 -2.54
CA PHE A 56 3.08 -0.97 -1.49
C PHE A 56 4.01 -0.16 -0.58
N LEU A 57 5.06 -0.79 -0.03
CA LEU A 57 5.98 -0.16 0.90
C LEU A 57 6.71 1.04 0.26
N PRO A 58 7.36 0.92 -0.91
CA PRO A 58 8.05 2.06 -1.52
C PRO A 58 7.08 3.18 -1.92
N TRP A 59 5.83 2.86 -2.26
CA TRP A 59 4.83 3.87 -2.60
C TRP A 59 4.39 4.66 -1.37
N ILE A 60 4.11 3.97 -0.26
CA ILE A 60 3.71 4.59 1.01
C ILE A 60 4.83 5.44 1.63
N GLN A 61 6.08 4.99 1.51
CA GLN A 61 7.27 5.73 1.97
C GLN A 61 7.58 6.96 1.13
N SER A 62 7.13 6.98 -0.13
CA SER A 62 7.30 8.16 -0.99
C SER A 62 6.30 9.26 -0.65
N GLU A 63 6.58 10.49 -1.07
CA GLU A 63 5.55 11.52 -1.12
C GLU A 63 4.45 11.09 -2.10
N MET A 64 3.21 11.11 -1.64
CA MET A 64 2.03 10.71 -2.39
C MET A 64 1.17 11.92 -2.72
N SER A 65 0.71 11.99 -3.97
CA SER A 65 -0.37 12.87 -4.38
C SER A 65 -1.74 12.31 -3.96
N LYS A 66 -2.78 13.17 -3.98
CA LYS A 66 -4.17 12.74 -3.75
C LYS A 66 -4.61 11.68 -4.77
N THR A 67 -4.19 11.82 -6.03
CA THR A 67 -4.50 10.88 -7.11
C THR A 67 -3.93 9.49 -6.82
N GLU A 68 -2.68 9.41 -6.37
CA GLU A 68 -2.06 8.14 -5.98
C GLU A 68 -2.77 7.49 -4.79
N GLY A 69 -3.15 8.28 -3.78
CA GLY A 69 -3.96 7.78 -2.65
C GLY A 69 -5.28 7.16 -3.11
N VAL A 70 -6.01 7.84 -4.00
CA VAL A 70 -7.26 7.33 -4.58
C VAL A 70 -7.04 6.05 -5.37
N ILE A 71 -5.99 5.98 -6.19
CA ILE A 71 -5.67 4.79 -7.01
C ILE A 71 -5.30 3.60 -6.11
N LEU A 72 -4.44 3.80 -5.12
CA LEU A 72 -4.00 2.74 -4.22
C LEU A 72 -5.16 2.24 -3.34
N ALA A 73 -6.00 3.15 -2.84
CA ALA A 73 -7.25 2.80 -2.17
C ALA A 73 -8.20 2.01 -3.09
N HIS A 74 -8.37 2.44 -4.35
CA HIS A 74 -9.20 1.72 -5.31
C HIS A 74 -8.65 0.31 -5.61
N LEU A 75 -7.32 0.18 -5.74
CA LEU A 75 -6.64 -1.09 -5.94
C LEU A 75 -6.93 -2.08 -4.80
N ILE A 76 -6.74 -1.66 -3.55
CA ILE A 76 -7.01 -2.48 -2.34
C ILE A 76 -8.50 -2.80 -2.20
N ARG A 77 -9.38 -1.90 -2.65
CA ARG A 77 -10.82 -2.15 -2.66
C ARG A 77 -11.19 -3.23 -3.69
N LYS A 78 -10.56 -3.22 -4.86
CA LYS A 78 -10.86 -4.14 -5.96
C LYS A 78 -10.24 -5.51 -5.74
N ALA A 79 -9.00 -5.58 -5.28
CA ALA A 79 -8.28 -6.83 -5.05
C ALA A 79 -8.02 -7.06 -3.55
N THR A 80 -8.40 -8.24 -3.06
CA THR A 80 -8.37 -8.55 -1.63
C THR A 80 -7.03 -9.18 -1.24
N LEU A 81 -6.33 -8.56 -0.28
CA LEU A 81 -5.14 -9.14 0.36
C LEU A 81 -5.55 -10.17 1.42
N LYS A 82 -4.71 -11.17 1.72
CA LYS A 82 -4.93 -12.01 2.90
C LYS A 82 -4.78 -11.15 4.16
N ALA A 83 -5.55 -11.45 5.22
CA ALA A 83 -5.58 -10.66 6.46
C ALA A 83 -4.18 -10.36 7.03
N ARG A 84 -3.27 -11.33 7.00
CA ARG A 84 -1.86 -11.15 7.44
C ARG A 84 -1.16 -9.99 6.72
N PHE A 85 -1.33 -9.87 5.41
CA PHE A 85 -0.68 -8.84 4.59
C PHE A 85 -1.36 -7.50 4.75
N ALA A 86 -2.69 -7.50 4.90
CA ALA A 86 -3.44 -6.28 5.19
C ALA A 86 -3.01 -5.67 6.55
N SER A 87 -2.79 -6.50 7.57
CA SER A 87 -2.27 -6.03 8.87
C SER A 87 -0.86 -5.47 8.78
N VAL A 88 0.02 -6.08 7.97
CA VAL A 88 1.38 -5.56 7.72
C VAL A 88 1.31 -4.24 6.96
N ALA A 89 0.52 -4.17 5.88
CA ALA A 89 0.32 -2.95 5.10
C ALA A 89 -0.21 -1.79 5.96
N LEU A 90 -1.16 -2.08 6.86
CA LEU A 90 -1.69 -1.08 7.79
C LEU A 90 -0.60 -0.57 8.74
N ALA A 91 0.17 -1.48 9.34
CA ALA A 91 1.26 -1.11 10.24
C ALA A 91 2.33 -0.26 9.54
N LEU A 92 2.75 -0.66 8.34
CA LEU A 92 3.71 0.09 7.51
C LEU A 92 3.19 1.49 7.18
N THR A 93 1.89 1.65 6.93
CA THR A 93 1.32 2.97 6.67
C THR A 93 1.34 3.88 7.90
N MET A 94 1.24 3.31 9.10
CA MET A 94 1.26 4.05 10.37
C MET A 94 2.66 4.36 10.88
N GLU A 95 3.70 3.78 10.27
CA GLU A 95 5.09 4.13 10.53
C GLU A 95 5.50 5.42 9.81
N GLU A 96 4.76 5.81 8.77
CA GLU A 96 5.00 7.04 8.00
C GLU A 96 4.24 8.25 8.56
N GLU A 97 4.67 9.46 8.22
CA GLU A 97 3.96 10.68 8.63
C GLU A 97 2.54 10.78 8.05
N PHE A 98 1.65 11.38 8.84
CA PHE A 98 0.28 11.61 8.44
C PHE A 98 0.18 12.43 7.16
N SER A 99 -0.57 11.91 6.20
CA SER A 99 -1.00 12.63 5.01
C SER A 99 -2.37 12.16 4.55
N ILE A 100 -3.11 13.05 3.89
CA ILE A 100 -4.46 12.75 3.36
C ILE A 100 -4.47 11.51 2.42
N PRO A 101 -3.49 11.32 1.51
CA PRO A 101 -3.44 10.13 0.67
C PRO A 101 -3.27 8.84 1.48
N ARG A 102 -2.41 8.84 2.51
CA ARG A 102 -2.20 7.67 3.38
C ARG A 102 -3.44 7.37 4.24
N SER A 103 -4.17 8.40 4.69
CA SER A 103 -5.41 8.20 5.44
C SER A 103 -6.49 7.49 4.62
N MET A 104 -6.59 7.75 3.31
CA MET A 104 -7.51 7.04 2.40
C MET A 104 -7.18 5.53 2.29
N VAL A 105 -5.88 5.19 2.31
CA VAL A 105 -5.40 3.81 2.30
C VAL A 105 -5.75 3.11 3.61
N ILE A 106 -5.50 3.78 4.75
CA ILE A 106 -5.87 3.30 6.10
C ILE A 106 -7.38 3.03 6.17
N GLU A 107 -8.20 4.00 5.76
CA GLU A 107 -9.67 3.88 5.74
C GLU A 107 -10.11 2.66 4.92
N THR A 108 -9.51 2.46 3.74
CA THR A 108 -9.86 1.33 2.87
C THR A 108 -9.48 -0.01 3.49
N LEU A 109 -8.31 -0.11 4.12
CA LEU A 109 -7.86 -1.33 4.81
C LEU A 109 -8.79 -1.69 5.98
N LEU A 110 -9.25 -0.69 6.74
CA LEU A 110 -10.21 -0.88 7.83
C LEU A 110 -11.61 -1.26 7.33
N THR A 111 -12.07 -0.60 6.27
CA THR A 111 -13.41 -0.83 5.67
C THR A 111 -13.58 -2.25 5.13
N LYS A 112 -12.47 -2.88 4.69
CA LYS A 112 -12.47 -4.28 4.24
C LYS A 112 -12.71 -5.31 5.35
N ARG A 113 -12.81 -4.90 6.63
CA ARG A 113 -13.13 -5.75 7.79
C ARG A 113 -12.27 -7.01 7.89
N TYR A 114 -10.96 -6.90 7.60
CA TYR A 114 -10.03 -7.98 7.86
C TYR A 114 -10.01 -8.32 9.36
N HIS A 115 -9.85 -9.60 9.71
CA HIS A 115 -9.57 -10.00 11.09
C HIS A 115 -8.16 -9.56 11.46
N MET A 116 -8.04 -8.33 11.95
CA MET A 116 -6.77 -7.74 12.35
C MET A 116 -6.51 -7.95 13.85
N PRO A 117 -5.24 -8.11 14.27
CA PRO A 117 -4.89 -8.15 15.69
C PRO A 117 -5.27 -6.85 16.41
N GLU A 118 -5.71 -6.94 17.67
CA GLU A 118 -6.08 -5.77 18.49
C GLU A 118 -4.93 -4.75 18.60
N ALA A 119 -3.69 -5.22 18.65
CA ALA A 119 -2.50 -4.36 18.64
C ALA A 119 -2.43 -3.45 17.39
N ALA A 120 -2.91 -3.91 16.23
CA ALA A 120 -2.96 -3.07 15.03
C ALA A 120 -4.03 -1.98 15.15
N LEU A 121 -5.19 -2.29 15.73
CA LEU A 121 -6.25 -1.30 15.97
C LEU A 121 -5.81 -0.23 16.98
N LYS A 122 -5.09 -0.62 18.04
CA LYS A 122 -4.53 0.34 18.99
C LYS A 122 -3.56 1.31 18.32
N ARG A 123 -2.72 0.83 17.39
CA ARG A 123 -1.84 1.71 16.61
C ARG A 123 -2.62 2.70 15.75
N VAL A 124 -3.76 2.31 15.17
CA VAL A 124 -4.63 3.26 14.45
C VAL A 124 -4.99 4.43 15.35
N THR A 125 -5.47 4.16 16.57
CA THR A 125 -5.88 5.23 17.49
C THR A 125 -4.72 6.13 17.87
N GLN A 126 -3.53 5.56 18.11
CA GLN A 126 -2.32 6.33 18.43
C GLN A 126 -1.88 7.21 17.26
N TYR A 127 -1.96 6.70 16.04
CA TYR A 127 -1.57 7.40 14.82
C TYR A 127 -2.40 8.67 14.54
N PHE A 128 -3.69 8.67 14.90
CA PHE A 128 -4.55 9.85 14.72
C PHE A 128 -4.59 10.79 15.94
N LEU A 129 -4.10 10.35 17.10
CA LEU A 129 -4.09 11.14 18.34
C LEU A 129 -2.73 11.81 18.62
N GLY A 130 -1.66 11.33 17.98
CA GLY A 130 -0.33 11.96 17.99
C GLY A 130 -0.26 13.09 16.98
#